data_AF-A0A935QY16-F1
#
_entry.id   AF-A0A935QY16-F1
#
_cell.length_a   1.000
_cell.length_b   1.000
_cell.length_c   1.000
_cell.angle_alpha   90.00
_cell.angle_beta   90.00
_cell.angle_gamma   90.00
#
_symmetry.space_group_name_H-M   'P 1'
#
loop_
_entity.id
_entity.type
_entity.pdbx_description
1 polymer ?
#
loop_
_entity_poly.entity_id
_entity_poly.type
_entity_poly.pdbx_seq_one_letter_code
_entity_poly.pdbx_strand_id
1 'polypeptide(L)'
;MRWDIAPNIACELFTFTGLNISGRRSHIQVFPSGVEGDVDGAEVRSLYIVCPPGLRFIFKTSASDERWQEMPWRVVDVHAGRGTPQPGGRLEVNIPDLDLYTEADALRVDPDLPATYAHVERIEDGVGWTFGFRGALKLKGNLRAIRIERLPKATK
;
A
#
# COMPACT_ATOMS: atom_id res chain seq x y z
N MET A 1 0.19 0.01 -15.25
CA MET A 1 0.38 0.81 -14.02
C MET A 1 1.84 1.22 -13.89
N ARG A 2 2.18 2.40 -13.34
CA ARG A 2 3.58 2.83 -13.15
C ARG A 2 4.17 2.31 -11.84
N TRP A 3 5.45 1.94 -11.85
CA TRP A 3 6.19 1.48 -10.68
C TRP A 3 7.42 2.36 -10.45
N ASP A 4 7.55 2.90 -9.24
CA ASP A 4 8.70 3.71 -8.82
C ASP A 4 9.36 3.03 -7.61
N ILE A 5 10.42 2.25 -7.82
CA ILE A 5 10.97 1.36 -6.79
C ILE A 5 12.38 1.79 -6.42
N ALA A 6 12.64 2.03 -5.14
CA ALA A 6 13.98 2.33 -4.66
C ALA A 6 14.93 1.13 -4.84
N PRO A 7 16.25 1.36 -5.01
CA PRO A 7 17.19 0.28 -5.28
C PRO A 7 17.23 -0.81 -4.20
N ASN A 8 17.49 -2.04 -4.64
CA ASN A 8 17.69 -3.22 -3.78
C ASN A 8 16.49 -3.55 -2.88
N ILE A 9 15.28 -3.38 -3.40
CA ILE A 9 14.04 -3.80 -2.74
C ILE A 9 13.64 -5.18 -3.23
N ALA A 10 13.17 -6.02 -2.31
CA ALA A 10 12.52 -7.29 -2.61
C ALA A 10 11.25 -7.41 -1.78
N CYS A 11 10.10 -7.59 -2.44
CA CYS A 11 8.80 -7.76 -1.80
C CYS A 11 7.80 -8.41 -2.74
N GLU A 12 6.64 -8.78 -2.21
CA GLU A 12 5.53 -9.29 -2.99
C GLU A 12 4.26 -8.50 -2.68
N LEU A 13 3.46 -8.25 -3.71
CA LEU A 13 2.13 -7.67 -3.61
C LEU A 13 1.12 -8.65 -4.18
N PHE A 14 0.01 -8.81 -3.48
CA PHE A 14 -1.13 -9.58 -3.95
C PHE A 14 -2.33 -8.65 -4.00
N THR A 15 -2.84 -8.39 -5.19
CA THR A 15 -3.96 -7.46 -5.40
C THR A 15 -5.23 -8.21 -5.74
N PHE A 16 -6.35 -7.63 -5.35
CA PHE A 16 -7.67 -8.25 -5.44
C PHE A 16 -8.68 -7.29 -6.07
N THR A 17 -9.54 -7.83 -6.94
CA THR A 17 -10.61 -7.05 -7.59
C THR A 17 -11.82 -6.81 -6.70
N GLY A 18 -11.94 -7.53 -5.58
CA GLY A 18 -12.97 -7.36 -4.56
C GLY A 18 -12.43 -6.74 -3.27
N LEU A 19 -13.34 -6.37 -2.38
CA LEU A 19 -13.01 -5.97 -1.00
C LEU A 19 -12.70 -7.19 -0.14
N ASN A 20 -12.09 -7.00 1.02
CA ASN A 20 -11.80 -8.06 1.99
C ASN A 20 -11.02 -9.22 1.38
N ILE A 21 -10.03 -8.91 0.55
CA ILE A 21 -9.09 -9.89 -0.03
C ILE A 21 -9.86 -10.96 -0.83
N SER A 22 -10.83 -10.51 -1.64
CA SER A 22 -11.72 -11.38 -2.42
C SER A 22 -11.70 -11.06 -3.92
N GLY A 23 -12.26 -11.94 -4.74
CA GLY A 23 -12.31 -11.78 -6.19
C GLY A 23 -11.05 -12.30 -6.89
N ARG A 24 -10.75 -11.77 -8.08
CA ARG A 24 -9.59 -12.19 -8.86
C ARG A 24 -8.31 -11.69 -8.18
N ARG A 25 -7.35 -12.60 -7.99
CA ARG A 25 -6.04 -12.30 -7.42
C ARG A 25 -5.00 -12.14 -8.51
N SER A 26 -4.21 -11.06 -8.44
CA SER A 26 -2.95 -10.93 -9.17
C SER A 26 -1.79 -10.95 -8.19
N HIS A 27 -0.67 -11.56 -8.58
CA HIS A 27 0.56 -11.63 -7.80
C HIS A 27 1.63 -10.84 -8.52
N ILE A 28 2.27 -9.94 -7.79
CA ILE A 28 3.34 -9.09 -8.27
C ILE A 28 4.55 -9.33 -7.40
N GLN A 29 5.67 -9.69 -8.03
CA GLN A 29 6.95 -9.87 -7.37
C GLN A 29 7.87 -8.71 -7.72
N VAL A 30 8.47 -8.12 -6.70
CA VAL A 30 9.45 -7.05 -6.84
C VAL A 30 10.81 -7.63 -6.46
N PHE A 31 11.76 -7.46 -7.35
CA PHE A 31 13.15 -7.87 -7.19
C PHE A 31 14.06 -6.64 -7.36
N PRO A 32 15.33 -6.72 -6.91
CA PRO A 32 16.30 -5.65 -7.17
C PRO A 32 16.46 -5.30 -8.66
N SER A 33 16.20 -6.26 -9.55
CA SER A 33 16.31 -6.12 -11.01
C SER A 33 15.04 -5.62 -11.70
N GLY A 34 13.89 -5.56 -11.01
CA GLY A 34 12.63 -5.14 -11.63
C GLY A 34 11.38 -5.71 -10.98
N VAL A 35 10.28 -5.68 -11.74
CA VAL A 35 8.95 -6.14 -11.34
C VAL A 35 8.49 -7.24 -12.27
N GLU A 36 7.97 -8.33 -11.71
CA GLU A 36 7.31 -9.41 -12.43
C GLU A 36 5.84 -9.48 -12.01
N GLY A 37 4.95 -9.73 -12.99
CA GLY A 37 3.51 -9.71 -12.81
C GLY A 37 2.86 -8.47 -13.42
N ASP A 38 1.55 -8.55 -13.66
CA ASP A 38 0.75 -7.46 -14.20
C ASP A 38 -0.50 -7.22 -13.35
N VAL A 39 -0.88 -5.96 -13.27
CA VAL A 39 -2.08 -5.53 -12.55
C VAL A 39 -2.65 -4.28 -13.19
N ASP A 40 -3.95 -4.34 -13.49
CA ASP A 40 -4.72 -3.15 -13.83
C ASP A 40 -5.13 -2.44 -12.53
N GLY A 41 -4.50 -1.30 -12.27
CA GLY A 41 -4.81 -0.46 -11.11
C GLY A 41 -6.26 0.05 -11.08
N ALA A 42 -6.99 0.02 -12.21
CA ALA A 42 -8.43 0.32 -12.25
C ALA A 42 -9.29 -0.77 -11.60
N GLU A 43 -8.75 -1.99 -11.45
CA GLU A 43 -9.47 -3.11 -10.84
C GLU A 43 -9.11 -3.31 -9.37
N VAL A 44 -7.98 -2.78 -8.88
CA VAL A 44 -7.53 -3.02 -7.51
C VAL A 44 -8.52 -2.40 -6.51
N ARG A 45 -8.99 -3.23 -5.57
CA ARG A 45 -9.91 -2.83 -4.48
C ARG A 45 -9.32 -3.12 -3.11
N SER A 46 -8.65 -4.26 -2.97
CA SER A 46 -7.92 -4.66 -1.76
C SER A 46 -6.58 -5.30 -2.13
N LEU A 47 -5.67 -5.40 -1.18
CA LEU A 47 -4.37 -6.05 -1.38
C LEU A 47 -3.75 -6.51 -0.08
N TYR A 48 -2.74 -7.37 -0.16
CA TYR A 48 -1.79 -7.53 0.93
C TYR A 48 -0.35 -7.47 0.41
N ILE A 49 0.56 -7.12 1.31
CA ILE A 49 1.97 -6.86 1.05
C ILE A 49 2.77 -7.86 1.86
N VAL A 50 3.71 -8.58 1.23
CA VAL A 50 4.66 -9.44 1.94
C VAL A 50 6.07 -8.91 1.76
N CYS A 51 6.68 -8.39 2.81
CA CYS A 51 8.02 -7.79 2.72
C CYS A 51 8.77 -7.77 4.06
N PRO A 52 10.10 -7.58 4.07
CA PRO A 52 10.82 -7.24 5.29
C PRO A 52 10.31 -5.92 5.88
N PRO A 53 10.33 -5.74 7.22
CA PRO A 53 10.04 -4.46 7.82
C PRO A 53 11.05 -3.38 7.36
N GLY A 54 10.65 -2.12 7.40
CA GLY A 54 11.48 -1.00 6.96
C GLY A 54 11.15 -0.48 5.56
N LEU A 55 10.04 -0.91 4.96
CA LEU A 55 9.58 -0.42 3.66
C LEU A 55 8.32 0.44 3.79
N ARG A 56 8.18 1.37 2.84
CA ARG A 56 7.05 2.26 2.66
C ARG A 56 6.47 2.06 1.27
N PHE A 57 5.17 1.83 1.21
CA PHE A 57 4.40 1.72 -0.02
C PHE A 57 3.53 2.96 -0.17
N ILE A 58 3.59 3.60 -1.32
CA ILE A 58 2.78 4.77 -1.64
C ILE A 58 1.92 4.43 -2.85
N PHE A 59 0.62 4.33 -2.62
CA PHE A 59 -0.39 4.07 -3.63
C PHE A 59 -0.92 5.41 -4.14
N LYS A 60 -0.78 5.69 -5.44
CA LYS A 60 -1.09 7.00 -6.04
C LYS A 60 -2.16 6.86 -7.12
N THR A 61 -3.10 7.80 -7.16
CA THR A 61 -4.00 7.99 -8.32
C THR A 61 -3.35 8.77 -9.46
N SER A 62 -2.22 9.44 -9.21
CA SER A 62 -1.40 10.08 -10.25
C SER A 62 -0.31 9.15 -10.74
N ALA A 63 -0.08 9.11 -12.06
CA ALA A 63 1.10 8.49 -12.67
C ALA A 63 2.32 9.45 -12.75
N SER A 64 2.11 10.75 -12.50
CA SER A 64 3.18 11.75 -12.49
C SER A 64 3.87 11.79 -11.11
N ASP A 65 5.13 12.20 -11.09
CA ASP A 65 5.85 12.55 -9.86
C ASP A 65 5.71 14.04 -9.51
N GLU A 66 5.19 14.84 -10.42
CA GLU A 66 4.88 16.25 -10.16
C GLU A 66 3.50 16.36 -9.50
N ARG A 67 3.42 17.10 -8.39
CA ARG A 67 2.16 17.46 -7.71
C ARG A 67 1.26 16.27 -7.35
N TRP A 68 1.80 15.05 -7.28
CA TRP A 68 1.01 13.85 -6.99
C TRP A 68 0.36 13.88 -5.60
N GLN A 69 0.95 14.63 -4.65
CA GLN A 69 0.40 14.79 -3.30
C GLN A 69 -0.91 15.60 -3.28
N GLU A 70 -1.24 16.31 -4.35
CA GLU A 70 -2.52 17.01 -4.53
C GLU A 70 -3.63 16.09 -5.05
N MET A 71 -3.27 14.87 -5.47
CA MET A 71 -4.19 13.83 -5.92
C MET A 71 -4.32 12.76 -4.84
N PRO A 72 -5.39 11.94 -4.84
CA PRO A 72 -5.53 10.93 -3.81
C PRO A 72 -4.38 9.93 -3.74
N TRP A 73 -3.90 9.68 -2.52
CA TRP A 73 -2.83 8.75 -2.22
C TRP A 73 -2.97 8.13 -0.83
N ARG A 74 -2.38 6.95 -0.65
CA ARG A 74 -2.27 6.27 0.64
C ARG A 74 -0.87 5.73 0.83
N VAL A 75 -0.35 5.89 2.04
CA VAL A 75 0.89 5.31 2.51
C VAL A 75 0.60 4.09 3.38
N VAL A 76 1.44 3.07 3.23
CA VAL A 76 1.52 1.91 4.11
C VAL A 76 2.98 1.71 4.50
N ASP A 77 3.27 1.95 5.78
CA ASP A 77 4.58 1.75 6.40
C ASP A 77 4.62 0.38 7.09
N VAL A 78 5.58 -0.45 6.68
CA VAL A 78 5.73 -1.80 7.22
C VAL A 78 6.73 -1.78 8.37
N HIS A 79 6.21 -1.67 9.59
CA HIS A 79 7.00 -1.69 10.81
C HIS A 79 7.13 -3.10 11.39
N ALA A 80 8.23 -3.39 12.07
CA ALA A 80 8.38 -4.63 12.82
C ALA A 80 7.24 -4.80 13.84
N GLY A 81 6.66 -6.00 13.92
CA GLY A 81 5.54 -6.30 14.83
C GLY A 81 4.18 -5.78 14.36
N ARG A 82 4.06 -5.21 13.15
CA ARG A 82 2.79 -4.79 12.55
C ARG A 82 2.50 -5.61 11.29
N GLY A 83 1.54 -6.51 11.39
CA GLY A 83 1.20 -7.51 10.36
C GLY A 83 1.52 -8.93 10.81
N THR A 84 1.16 -9.90 9.98
CA THR A 84 1.33 -11.33 10.28
C THR A 84 2.76 -11.77 9.94
N PRO A 85 3.52 -12.37 10.88
CA PRO A 85 4.86 -12.88 10.60
C PRO A 85 4.85 -13.95 9.52
N GLN A 86 5.82 -13.85 8.60
CA GLN A 86 6.06 -14.81 7.53
C GLN A 86 7.47 -15.40 7.63
N PRO A 87 7.72 -16.61 7.07
CA PRO A 87 9.05 -17.20 7.02
C PRO A 87 10.11 -16.24 6.45
N GLY A 88 11.34 -16.33 6.99
CA GLY A 88 12.45 -15.48 6.55
C GLY A 88 12.41 -14.05 7.07
N GLY A 89 11.66 -13.78 8.14
CA GLY A 89 11.63 -12.45 8.80
C GLY A 89 10.81 -11.40 8.04
N ARG A 90 9.90 -11.84 7.18
CA ARG A 90 8.98 -10.97 6.44
C ARG A 90 7.68 -10.77 7.23
N LEU A 91 6.92 -9.76 6.85
CA LEU A 91 5.59 -9.47 7.37
C LEU A 91 4.58 -9.44 6.23
N GLU A 92 3.40 -9.98 6.49
CA GLU A 92 2.21 -9.81 5.67
C GLU A 92 1.35 -8.69 6.27
N VAL A 93 1.15 -7.62 5.49
CA VAL A 93 0.27 -6.50 5.83
C VAL A 93 -0.96 -6.55 4.95
N ASN A 94 -2.12 -6.67 5.57
CA ASN A 94 -3.41 -6.81 4.92
C ASN A 94 -4.11 -5.45 4.79
N ILE A 95 -4.60 -5.15 3.59
CA ILE A 95 -5.39 -3.96 3.26
C ILE A 95 -6.71 -4.40 2.60
N PRO A 96 -7.71 -4.80 3.40
CA PRO A 96 -9.03 -5.25 2.96
C PRO A 96 -9.84 -4.24 2.14
N ASP A 97 -9.56 -2.95 2.26
CA ASP A 97 -10.11 -1.89 1.41
C ASP A 97 -9.06 -0.79 1.27
N LEU A 98 -8.71 -0.42 0.04
CA LEU A 98 -7.74 0.64 -0.23
C LEU A 98 -8.15 2.01 0.32
N ASP A 99 -9.44 2.28 0.49
CA ASP A 99 -9.95 3.57 0.97
C ASP A 99 -10.23 3.61 2.48
N LEU A 100 -10.21 2.47 3.18
CA LEU A 100 -10.56 2.39 4.60
C LEU A 100 -9.40 1.89 5.46
N TYR A 101 -9.45 2.25 6.73
CA TYR A 101 -8.54 1.79 7.77
C TYR A 101 -9.03 0.49 8.40
N THR A 102 -8.06 -0.31 8.80
CA THR A 102 -8.24 -1.51 9.63
C THR A 102 -6.94 -1.75 10.39
N GLU A 103 -6.80 -2.81 11.16
CA GLU A 103 -5.47 -3.23 11.65
C GLU A 103 -4.68 -3.96 10.55
N ALA A 104 -3.35 -3.92 10.63
CA ALA A 104 -2.45 -4.41 9.59
C ALA A 104 -2.52 -5.94 9.33
N ASP A 105 -3.15 -6.71 10.21
CA ASP A 105 -3.37 -8.16 10.10
C ASP A 105 -4.83 -8.52 9.74
N ALA A 106 -5.71 -7.54 9.67
CA ALA A 106 -7.13 -7.78 9.47
C ALA A 106 -7.43 -8.24 8.04
N LEU A 107 -8.27 -9.27 7.90
CA LEU A 107 -8.72 -9.79 6.60
C LEU A 107 -9.96 -9.08 6.05
N ARG A 108 -10.67 -8.31 6.89
CA ARG A 108 -11.91 -7.63 6.54
C ARG A 108 -11.99 -6.26 7.20
N VAL A 109 -12.68 -5.32 6.53
CA VAL A 109 -13.16 -4.09 7.17
C VAL A 109 -14.47 -4.38 7.90
N ASP A 110 -14.67 -3.74 9.04
CA ASP A 110 -15.96 -3.74 9.73
C ASP A 110 -16.98 -2.91 8.91
N PRO A 111 -18.06 -3.51 8.39
CA PRO A 111 -19.04 -2.80 7.58
C PRO A 111 -19.85 -1.77 8.39
N ASP A 112 -19.97 -1.95 9.70
CA ASP A 112 -20.77 -1.11 10.58
C ASP A 112 -19.95 0.04 11.19
N LEU A 113 -18.62 -0.10 11.20
CA LEU A 113 -17.69 0.88 11.74
C LEU A 113 -16.54 1.17 10.75
N PRO A 114 -16.82 1.81 9.60
CA PRO A 114 -15.78 2.13 8.63
C PRO A 114 -14.85 3.22 9.19
N ALA A 115 -13.72 2.79 9.76
CA ALA A 115 -12.64 3.69 10.12
C ALA A 115 -11.93 4.16 8.84
N THR A 116 -11.52 5.43 8.79
CA THR A 116 -10.60 5.94 7.77
C THR A 116 -9.21 6.08 8.39
N TYR A 117 -8.18 6.03 7.55
CA TYR A 117 -6.81 6.26 8.02
C TYR A 117 -6.61 7.75 8.28
N ALA A 118 -5.52 8.11 8.96
CA ALA A 118 -5.22 9.52 9.22
C ALA A 118 -5.11 10.29 7.89
N HIS A 119 -5.87 11.38 7.77
CA HIS A 119 -5.83 12.24 6.59
C HIS A 119 -4.78 13.32 6.77
N VAL A 120 -3.83 13.38 5.84
CA VAL A 120 -2.75 14.36 5.85
C VAL A 120 -2.54 14.89 4.43
N GLU A 121 -2.18 16.16 4.29
CA GLU A 121 -1.94 16.77 2.97
C GLU A 121 -0.57 16.40 2.42
N ARG A 122 0.40 16.17 3.32
CA ARG A 122 1.78 15.87 2.97
C ARG A 122 2.23 14.57 3.61
N ILE A 123 3.11 13.86 2.91
CA ILE A 123 3.69 12.61 3.41
C ILE A 123 4.50 12.79 4.70
N GLU A 124 5.10 13.98 4.89
CA GLU A 124 5.90 14.29 6.07
C GLU A 124 5.06 14.42 7.35
N ASP A 125 3.76 14.71 7.23
CA ASP A 125 2.85 14.88 8.36
C ASP A 125 2.21 13.55 8.80
N GLY A 126 2.45 12.47 8.04
CA GLY A 126 1.88 11.16 8.29
C GLY A 126 2.47 10.46 9.51
N VAL A 127 1.59 9.90 10.35
CA VAL A 127 1.97 9.13 11.54
C VAL A 127 1.27 7.78 11.54
N GLY A 128 1.95 6.77 12.08
CA GLY A 128 1.44 5.40 12.18
C GLY A 128 1.74 4.57 10.94
N TRP A 129 1.11 3.41 10.84
CA TRP A 129 1.40 2.43 9.79
C TRP A 129 0.68 2.74 8.47
N THR A 130 -0.41 3.54 8.50
CA THR A 130 -1.09 3.96 7.28
C THR A 130 -1.78 5.32 7.47
N PHE A 131 -1.65 6.15 6.45
CA PHE A 131 -2.19 7.51 6.37
C PHE A 131 -2.29 7.90 4.89
N GLY A 132 -2.94 9.01 4.57
CA GLY A 132 -3.08 9.40 3.18
C GLY A 132 -3.81 10.70 2.94
N PHE A 133 -3.88 11.09 1.68
CA PHE A 133 -4.76 12.15 1.22
C PHE A 133 -5.88 11.53 0.38
N ARG A 134 -7.14 11.72 0.80
CA ARG A 134 -8.27 11.12 0.08
C ARG A 134 -8.66 11.90 -1.18
N GLY A 135 -8.40 13.21 -1.23
CA GLY A 135 -8.85 14.11 -2.30
C GLY A 135 -10.31 13.89 -2.72
N ALA A 136 -10.62 14.16 -4.00
CA ALA A 136 -11.96 13.99 -4.56
C ALA A 136 -12.23 12.60 -5.18
N LEU A 137 -11.18 11.86 -5.57
CA LEU A 137 -11.31 10.52 -6.18
C LEU A 137 -11.05 9.43 -5.13
N LYS A 138 -11.67 8.27 -5.31
CA LYS A 138 -11.32 7.08 -4.52
C LYS A 138 -10.00 6.51 -5.02
N LEU A 139 -9.16 6.01 -4.12
CA LEU A 139 -7.93 5.32 -4.51
C LEU A 139 -8.28 3.97 -5.12
N LYS A 140 -9.26 3.26 -4.54
CA LYS A 140 -9.74 1.99 -5.10
C LYS A 140 -10.34 2.20 -6.48
N GLY A 141 -9.81 1.46 -7.44
CA GLY A 141 -10.17 1.57 -8.85
C GLY A 141 -9.66 2.77 -9.61
N ASN A 142 -8.80 3.57 -8.99
CA ASN A 142 -8.08 4.64 -9.69
C ASN A 142 -6.58 4.56 -9.43
N LEU A 143 -6.05 3.40 -9.03
CA LEU A 143 -4.62 3.25 -8.78
C LEU A 143 -3.87 3.39 -10.11
N ARG A 144 -2.93 4.34 -10.19
CA ARG A 144 -2.16 4.60 -11.42
C ARG A 144 -0.67 4.33 -11.22
N ALA A 145 -0.18 4.48 -10.00
CA ALA A 145 1.20 4.20 -9.67
C ALA A 145 1.36 3.65 -8.25
N ILE A 146 2.40 2.83 -8.08
CA ILE A 146 2.90 2.37 -6.78
C ILE A 146 4.35 2.80 -6.67
N ARG A 147 4.67 3.54 -5.61
CA ARG A 147 6.05 3.81 -5.20
C ARG A 147 6.42 2.94 -4.02
N ILE A 148 7.62 2.38 -4.04
CA ILE A 148 8.17 1.60 -2.92
C ILE A 148 9.51 2.21 -2.54
N GLU A 149 9.63 2.62 -1.28
CA GLU A 149 10.84 3.23 -0.74
C GLU A 149 11.21 2.64 0.62
N ARG A 150 12.40 2.96 1.12
CA ARG A 150 12.80 2.59 2.48
C ARG A 150 12.23 3.62 3.44
N LEU A 151 11.77 3.15 4.60
CA LEU A 151 11.40 4.04 5.69
C LEU A 151 12.62 4.91 6.06
N PRO A 152 12.40 6.20 6.36
CA PRO A 152 13.45 7.04 6.91
C PRO A 152 14.06 6.35 8.12
N LYS A 153 15.39 6.31 8.22
CA LYS A 153 16.02 5.88 9.46
C LYS A 153 15.54 6.83 10.56
N ALA A 154 14.95 6.29 11.62
CA ALA A 154 14.63 7.08 12.80
C ALA A 154 15.92 7.78 13.23
N THR A 155 15.92 9.12 13.18
CA THR A 155 17.01 9.91 13.70
C THR A 155 16.96 9.70 15.21
N LYS A 156 17.99 9.04 15.75
CA LYS A 156 18.14 8.85 17.20
C LYS A 156 18.46 10.17 17.88
#